data_AF-A0A959UR33-F1
#
_entry.id   AF-A0A959UR33-F1
#
_cell.length_a   1.000
_cell.length_b   1.000
_cell.length_c   1.000
_cell.angle_alpha   90.00
_cell.angle_beta   90.00
_cell.angle_gamma   90.00
#
_symmetry.space_group_name_H-M   'P 1'
#
loop_
_entity.id
_entity.type
_entity.pdbx_description
1 polymer ?
#
loop_
_entity_poly.entity_id
_entity_poly.type
_entity_poly.pdbx_seq_one_letter_code
_entity_poly.pdbx_strand_id
1 'polypeptide(L)'
;MALEEEAVHGARGYEWLEYSTIHIGHRLTGTDQGGRATELADSLFTRMGLQVGRVPFEAEVWMRGALELTYGEGTVQHALRAESLANTPLTVSLRAPLIDAGNGLRDDMEGLAHAIPGKAVLMNLGLVNAPEGTINLHRSEKVALAIEHGAAAVVFVNQAEHGVLLTGTASLDGRVI
;
A
#
# COMPACT_ATOMS: atom_id res chain seq x y z
N MET A 1 16.29 34.02 15.70
CA MET A 1 17.40 33.64 16.60
C MET A 1 16.92 32.75 17.75
N ALA A 2 16.06 33.19 18.68
CA ALA A 2 15.64 32.35 19.82
C ALA A 2 14.96 31.00 19.44
N LEU A 3 14.02 31.02 18.48
CA LEU A 3 13.34 29.79 18.00
C LEU A 3 14.29 28.79 17.32
N GLU A 4 15.30 29.29 16.63
CA GLU A 4 16.26 28.45 15.89
C GLU A 4 17.25 27.80 16.86
N GLU A 5 17.69 28.53 17.87
CA GLU A 5 18.52 28.01 18.94
C GLU A 5 17.79 26.96 19.78
N GLU A 6 16.50 27.18 20.08
CA GLU A 6 15.64 26.20 20.75
C GLU A 6 15.36 24.97 19.88
N ALA A 7 15.14 25.14 18.58
CA ALA A 7 14.98 24.02 17.64
C ALA A 7 16.25 23.17 17.52
N VAL A 8 17.45 23.74 17.73
CA VAL A 8 18.71 23.00 17.68
C VAL A 8 19.04 22.31 19.01
N HIS A 9 18.80 22.97 20.15
CA HIS A 9 19.27 22.49 21.46
C HIS A 9 18.18 21.96 22.39
N GLY A 10 16.92 22.33 22.17
CA GLY A 10 15.77 21.93 22.98
C GLY A 10 14.78 21.00 22.24
N ALA A 11 15.05 20.67 20.98
CA ALA A 11 14.15 19.83 20.19
C ALA A 11 14.11 18.40 20.70
N ARG A 12 12.91 17.96 21.09
CA ARG A 12 12.63 16.58 21.49
C ARG A 12 11.97 15.75 20.39
N GLY A 13 11.94 16.26 19.16
CA GLY A 13 11.24 15.63 18.04
C GLY A 13 11.74 14.21 17.75
N TYR A 14 13.06 14.00 17.78
CA TYR A 14 13.65 12.68 17.58
C TYR A 14 13.29 11.69 18.69
N GLU A 15 13.41 12.11 19.96
CA GLU A 15 13.05 11.27 21.11
C GLU A 15 11.59 10.82 21.06
N TRP A 16 10.68 11.74 20.70
CA TRP A 16 9.26 11.40 20.58
C TRP A 16 8.96 10.50 19.38
N LEU A 17 9.69 10.69 18.27
CA LEU A 17 9.60 9.79 17.12
C LEU A 17 10.08 8.39 17.51
N GLU A 18 11.25 8.26 18.13
CA GLU A 18 11.81 7.00 18.62
C GLU A 18 10.87 6.30 19.61
N TYR A 19 10.37 7.03 20.61
CA TYR A 19 9.41 6.49 21.56
C TYR A 19 8.16 5.96 20.86
N SER A 20 7.62 6.72 19.91
CA SER A 20 6.41 6.34 19.17
C SER A 20 6.65 5.12 18.28
N THR A 21 7.81 5.00 17.63
CA THR A 21 8.12 3.84 16.78
C THR A 21 8.37 2.58 17.61
N ILE A 22 9.04 2.68 18.76
CA ILE A 22 9.35 1.53 19.62
C ILE A 22 8.11 1.05 20.40
N HIS A 23 7.35 1.97 21.00
CA HIS A 23 6.31 1.59 21.97
C HIS A 23 4.89 1.54 21.40
N ILE A 24 4.62 2.26 20.30
CA ILE A 24 3.31 2.24 19.63
C ILE A 24 3.38 1.36 18.37
N GLY A 25 4.43 1.50 17.56
CA GLY A 25 4.58 0.78 16.30
C GLY A 25 3.78 1.44 15.17
N HIS A 26 3.08 0.64 14.37
CA HIS A 26 2.21 1.14 13.29
C HIS A 26 1.07 2.00 13.85
N ARG A 27 0.58 2.97 13.08
CA ARG A 27 -0.43 3.94 13.54
C ARG A 27 -1.58 4.05 12.54
N LEU A 28 -2.06 2.88 12.10
CA LEU A 28 -3.14 2.80 11.13
C LEU A 28 -4.45 3.29 11.77
N THR A 29 -5.18 4.14 11.06
CA THR A 29 -6.47 4.67 11.52
C THR A 29 -7.44 3.52 11.81
N GLY A 30 -8.13 3.59 12.95
CA GLY A 30 -9.10 2.57 13.36
C GLY A 30 -8.52 1.37 14.11
N THR A 31 -7.20 1.30 14.32
CA THR A 31 -6.57 0.26 15.17
C THR A 31 -6.27 0.78 16.58
N ASP A 32 -6.06 -0.14 17.52
CA ASP A 32 -5.66 0.19 18.91
C ASP A 32 -4.39 1.07 18.96
N GLN A 33 -3.41 0.76 18.10
CA GLN A 33 -2.17 1.54 18.00
C GLN A 33 -2.42 2.95 17.43
N GLY A 34 -3.37 3.09 16.49
CA GLY A 34 -3.84 4.40 16.03
C GLY A 34 -4.44 5.22 17.18
N GLY A 35 -5.30 4.59 18.00
CA GLY A 35 -5.87 5.22 19.20
C GLY A 35 -4.80 5.66 20.21
N ARG A 36 -3.83 4.78 20.50
CA ARG A 36 -2.68 5.10 21.38
C ARG A 36 -1.85 6.27 20.85
N ALA A 37 -1.69 6.39 19.53
CA ALA A 37 -1.00 7.52 18.92
C ALA A 37 -1.77 8.84 19.10
N THR A 38 -3.09 8.82 18.95
CA THR A 38 -3.97 9.98 19.24
C THR A 38 -3.85 10.41 20.71
N GLU A 39 -3.90 9.46 21.64
CA GLU A 39 -3.76 9.74 23.08
C GLU A 39 -2.38 10.35 23.44
N LEU A 40 -1.31 9.84 22.82
CA LEU A 40 0.03 10.39 23.00
C LEU A 40 0.10 11.84 22.47
N ALA A 41 -0.44 12.10 21.28
CA ALA A 41 -0.46 13.44 20.69
C ALA A 41 -1.21 14.43 21.58
N ASP A 42 -2.40 14.08 22.05
CA ASP A 42 -3.20 14.92 22.94
C ASP A 42 -2.46 15.23 24.25
N SER A 43 -1.81 14.22 24.83
CA SER A 43 -1.01 14.37 26.05
C SER A 43 0.18 15.31 25.82
N LEU A 44 0.84 15.23 24.67
CA LEU A 44 1.95 16.11 24.31
C LEU A 44 1.49 17.55 24.12
N PHE A 45 0.43 17.78 23.36
CA PHE A 45 -0.12 19.12 23.14
C PHE A 45 -0.62 19.75 24.44
N THR A 46 -1.30 18.99 25.28
CA THR A 46 -1.76 19.48 26.59
C THR A 46 -0.59 19.85 27.50
N ARG A 47 0.48 19.02 27.54
CA ARG A 47 1.71 19.34 28.29
C ARG A 47 2.43 20.59 27.77
N MET A 48 2.28 20.91 26.49
CA MET A 48 2.81 22.14 25.89
C MET A 48 1.93 23.37 26.16
N GLY A 49 0.85 23.23 26.94
CA GLY A 49 -0.07 24.32 27.28
C GLY A 49 -1.08 24.65 26.19
N LEU A 50 -1.23 23.80 25.17
CA LEU A 50 -2.22 24.00 24.12
C LEU A 50 -3.61 23.55 24.58
N GLN A 51 -4.65 24.23 24.11
CA GLN A 51 -6.02 23.76 24.25
C GLN A 51 -6.30 22.68 23.20
N VAL A 52 -6.60 21.46 23.64
CA VAL A 52 -6.82 20.31 22.76
C VAL A 52 -8.32 20.00 22.67
N GLY A 53 -8.82 19.86 21.45
CA GLY A 53 -10.17 19.40 21.16
C GLY A 53 -10.14 18.20 20.22
N ARG A 54 -11.00 17.20 20.46
CA ARG A 54 -11.17 16.04 19.57
C ARG A 54 -12.37 16.25 18.67
N VAL A 55 -12.19 16.00 17.38
CA VAL A 55 -13.28 15.96 16.40
C VAL A 55 -13.42 14.51 15.92
N PRO A 56 -14.43 13.76 16.39
CA PRO A 56 -14.65 12.40 15.93
C PRO A 56 -15.12 12.38 14.48
N PHE A 57 -14.74 11.34 13.75
CA PHE A 57 -15.25 11.05 12.42
C PHE A 57 -15.36 9.54 12.25
N GLU A 58 -16.25 9.12 11.34
CA GLU A 58 -16.35 7.73 10.93
C GLU A 58 -15.51 7.51 9.68
N ALA A 59 -14.85 6.36 9.60
CA ALA A 59 -14.09 5.94 8.43
C ALA A 59 -14.27 4.46 8.20
N GLU A 60 -14.32 4.05 6.94
CA GLU A 60 -14.22 2.64 6.59
C GLU A 60 -12.81 2.15 6.87
N VAL A 61 -12.71 1.10 7.68
CA VAL A 61 -11.43 0.52 8.08
C VAL A 61 -11.24 -0.77 7.31
N TRP A 62 -10.10 -0.86 6.64
CA TRP A 62 -9.63 -2.10 6.04
C TRP A 62 -8.48 -2.65 6.89
N MET A 63 -8.59 -3.92 7.28
CA MET A 63 -7.52 -4.61 7.97
C MET A 63 -6.97 -5.72 7.09
N ARG A 64 -5.65 -5.71 6.98
CA ARG A 64 -4.88 -6.72 6.26
C ARG A 64 -5.05 -8.08 6.93
N GLY A 65 -5.52 -9.06 6.16
CA GLY A 65 -5.53 -10.46 6.55
C GLY A 65 -4.20 -11.16 6.25
N ALA A 66 -4.21 -12.50 6.30
CA ALA A 66 -3.10 -13.30 5.80
C ALA A 66 -3.16 -13.41 4.27
N LEU A 67 -1.99 -13.50 3.63
CA LEU A 67 -1.86 -13.75 2.20
C LEU A 67 -0.89 -14.91 1.98
N GLU A 68 -1.32 -15.88 1.18
CA GLU A 68 -0.46 -16.89 0.60
C GLU A 68 -0.46 -16.70 -0.92
N LEU A 69 0.72 -16.50 -1.50
CA LEU A 69 0.90 -16.41 -2.95
C LEU A 69 1.87 -17.50 -3.39
N THR A 70 1.39 -18.38 -4.26
CA THR A 70 2.21 -19.41 -4.89
C THR A 70 2.12 -19.31 -6.41
N TYR A 71 3.21 -19.62 -7.10
CA TYR A 71 3.23 -19.75 -8.56
C TYR A 71 3.95 -21.02 -8.99
N GLY A 72 3.59 -21.55 -10.16
CA GLY A 72 4.21 -22.73 -10.73
C GLY A 72 3.23 -23.58 -11.52
N GLU A 73 3.75 -24.58 -12.22
CA GLU A 73 2.98 -25.45 -13.11
C GLU A 73 2.95 -26.89 -12.58
N GLY A 74 1.80 -27.56 -12.75
CA GLY A 74 1.61 -28.93 -12.27
C GLY A 74 1.84 -29.07 -10.77
N THR A 75 2.71 -30.00 -10.38
CA THR A 75 3.05 -30.30 -8.98
C THR A 75 4.18 -29.43 -8.42
N VAL A 76 4.87 -28.65 -9.26
CA VAL A 76 5.96 -27.77 -8.82
C VAL A 76 5.36 -26.41 -8.48
N GLN A 77 5.42 -26.03 -7.21
CA GLN A 77 4.89 -24.76 -6.71
C GLN A 77 5.98 -24.04 -5.90
N HIS A 78 6.05 -22.72 -6.07
CA HIS A 78 6.98 -21.83 -5.37
C HIS A 78 6.18 -20.80 -4.59
N ALA A 79 6.50 -20.63 -3.30
CA ALA A 79 5.91 -19.58 -2.48
C ALA A 79 6.64 -18.25 -2.69
N LEU A 80 5.88 -17.16 -2.79
CA LEU A 80 6.39 -15.80 -2.84
C LEU A 80 5.94 -15.01 -1.62
N ARG A 81 6.85 -14.23 -1.06
CA ARG A 81 6.50 -13.22 -0.06
C ARG A 81 5.78 -12.08 -0.77
N ALA A 82 4.53 -11.85 -0.40
CA ALA A 82 3.69 -10.80 -0.95
C ALA A 82 2.81 -10.18 0.12
N GLU A 83 2.25 -9.02 -0.18
CA GLU A 83 1.36 -8.28 0.70
C GLU A 83 0.15 -7.79 -0.08
N SER A 84 -1.05 -7.90 0.52
CA SER A 84 -2.27 -7.37 -0.08
C SER A 84 -2.27 -5.84 -0.09
N LEU A 85 -2.84 -5.24 -1.11
CA LEU A 85 -3.01 -3.80 -1.12
C LEU A 85 -4.27 -3.44 -0.32
N ALA A 86 -4.28 -2.25 0.29
CA ALA A 86 -5.44 -1.80 1.05
C ALA A 86 -6.66 -1.69 0.12
N ASN A 87 -7.83 -1.97 0.68
CA ASN A 87 -9.12 -2.03 -0.03
C ASN A 87 -9.16 -3.06 -1.16
N THR A 88 -8.45 -4.18 -0.98
CA THR A 88 -8.70 -5.41 -1.75
C THR A 88 -9.76 -6.26 -1.02
N PRO A 89 -10.45 -7.18 -1.74
CA PRO A 89 -11.39 -8.12 -1.12
C PRO A 89 -10.86 -8.73 0.18
N LEU A 90 -11.71 -8.79 1.22
CA LEU A 90 -11.35 -9.31 2.54
C LEU A 90 -10.96 -10.80 2.51
N THR A 91 -11.59 -11.57 1.63
CA THR A 91 -11.34 -13.00 1.45
C THR A 91 -11.46 -13.37 -0.01
N VAL A 92 -10.46 -14.06 -0.54
CA VAL A 92 -10.47 -14.61 -1.90
C VAL A 92 -9.59 -15.87 -1.94
N SER A 93 -10.00 -16.84 -2.74
CA SER A 93 -9.17 -17.99 -3.12
C SER A 93 -9.29 -18.13 -4.63
N LEU A 94 -8.19 -17.86 -5.35
CA LEU A 94 -8.18 -17.86 -6.80
C LEU A 94 -6.96 -18.59 -7.35
N ARG A 95 -7.13 -19.23 -8.49
CA ARG A 95 -6.06 -19.77 -9.32
C ARG A 95 -6.30 -19.34 -10.75
N ALA A 96 -5.36 -18.60 -11.32
CA ALA A 96 -5.49 -18.06 -12.68
C ALA A 96 -4.15 -18.19 -13.42
N PRO A 97 -4.17 -18.35 -14.75
CA PRO A 97 -2.97 -18.20 -15.56
C PRO A 97 -2.35 -16.82 -15.35
N LEU A 98 -1.03 -16.75 -15.24
CA LEU A 98 -0.30 -15.48 -15.15
C LEU A 98 -0.08 -14.91 -16.55
N ILE A 99 -0.20 -13.59 -16.69
CA ILE A 99 0.21 -12.85 -17.90
C ILE A 99 1.06 -11.65 -17.49
N ASP A 100 2.19 -11.46 -18.17
CA ASP A 100 3.09 -10.32 -17.94
C ASP A 100 2.65 -9.14 -18.82
N ALA A 101 2.27 -8.04 -18.17
CA ALA A 101 1.87 -6.79 -18.80
C ALA A 101 2.94 -5.69 -18.62
N GLY A 102 4.19 -6.06 -18.35
CA GLY A 102 5.31 -5.12 -18.32
C GLY A 102 5.10 -3.99 -17.31
N ASN A 103 5.05 -2.74 -17.77
CA ASN A 103 4.83 -1.59 -16.89
C ASN A 103 3.35 -1.35 -16.56
N GLY A 104 2.42 -2.13 -17.13
CA GLY A 104 0.98 -1.99 -16.90
C GLY A 104 0.44 -0.65 -17.37
N LEU A 105 1.08 -0.05 -18.38
CA LEU A 105 0.59 1.16 -19.03
C LEU A 105 -0.56 0.81 -19.97
N ARG A 106 -1.27 1.83 -20.44
CA ARG A 106 -2.41 1.65 -21.36
C ARG A 106 -2.02 0.83 -22.58
N ASP A 107 -0.93 1.19 -23.25
CA ASP A 107 -0.45 0.47 -24.44
C ASP A 107 -0.07 -0.99 -24.14
N ASP A 108 0.51 -1.27 -22.97
CA ASP A 108 0.83 -2.63 -22.53
C ASP A 108 -0.45 -3.48 -22.39
N MET A 109 -1.50 -2.89 -21.78
CA MET A 109 -2.78 -3.56 -21.59
C MET A 109 -3.56 -3.73 -22.89
N GLU A 110 -3.58 -2.71 -23.76
CA GLU A 110 -4.23 -2.75 -25.07
C GLU A 110 -3.61 -3.81 -25.98
N GLY A 111 -2.28 -3.93 -25.99
CA GLY A 111 -1.56 -4.98 -26.71
C GLY A 111 -1.92 -6.40 -26.26
N LEU A 112 -2.37 -6.56 -25.01
CA LEU A 112 -2.74 -7.83 -24.39
C LEU A 112 -4.26 -8.01 -24.20
N ALA A 113 -5.08 -7.08 -24.69
CA ALA A 113 -6.51 -7.00 -24.36
C ALA A 113 -7.29 -8.30 -24.58
N HIS A 114 -6.95 -9.06 -25.62
CA HIS A 114 -7.60 -10.33 -25.95
C HIS A 114 -7.12 -11.51 -25.08
N ALA A 115 -5.97 -11.37 -24.41
CA ALA A 115 -5.33 -12.42 -23.62
C ALA A 115 -5.52 -12.23 -22.10
N ILE A 116 -5.85 -11.02 -21.64
CA ILE A 116 -6.07 -10.69 -20.22
C ILE A 116 -7.29 -11.38 -19.57
N PRO A 117 -8.44 -11.57 -20.25
CA PRO A 117 -9.65 -12.07 -19.61
C PRO A 117 -9.42 -13.36 -18.79
N GLY A 118 -9.74 -13.31 -17.50
CA GLY A 118 -9.62 -14.44 -16.56
C GLY A 118 -8.18 -14.73 -16.07
N LYS A 119 -7.21 -13.86 -16.37
CA LYS A 119 -5.80 -14.04 -15.97
C LYS A 119 -5.41 -13.18 -14.78
N ALA A 120 -4.37 -13.62 -14.06
CA ALA A 120 -3.65 -12.79 -13.11
C ALA A 120 -2.64 -11.94 -13.89
N VAL A 121 -2.81 -10.62 -13.88
CA VAL A 121 -1.93 -9.69 -14.58
C VAL A 121 -0.76 -9.30 -13.68
N LEU A 122 0.45 -9.67 -14.09
CA LEU A 122 1.70 -9.26 -13.48
C LEU A 122 2.16 -7.96 -14.13
N MET A 123 2.50 -6.95 -13.33
CA MET A 123 3.04 -5.69 -13.85
C MET A 123 3.94 -4.98 -12.85
N ASN A 124 4.84 -4.12 -13.34
CA ASN A 124 5.69 -3.31 -12.50
C ASN A 124 4.89 -2.20 -11.81
N LEU A 125 5.15 -1.98 -10.52
CA LEU A 125 4.55 -0.86 -9.80
C LEU A 125 5.08 0.48 -10.35
N GLY A 126 6.40 0.59 -10.46
CA GLY A 126 7.08 1.69 -11.16
C GLY A 126 7.32 1.40 -12.64
N LEU A 127 8.15 2.21 -13.27
CA LEU A 127 8.62 1.98 -14.64
C LEU A 127 9.92 1.17 -14.62
N VAL A 128 10.03 0.16 -15.48
CA VAL A 128 11.26 -0.58 -15.74
C VAL A 128 11.58 -0.44 -17.23
N ASN A 129 12.83 -0.04 -17.54
CA ASN A 129 13.33 0.10 -18.92
C ASN A 129 12.40 0.90 -19.85
N ALA A 130 11.69 1.88 -19.30
CA ALA A 130 10.77 2.70 -20.09
C ALA A 130 11.54 3.80 -20.86
N PRO A 131 11.06 4.20 -22.05
CA PRO A 131 11.63 5.33 -22.78
C PRO A 131 11.69 6.60 -21.94
N GLU A 132 12.69 7.45 -22.21
CA GLU A 132 12.80 8.75 -21.56
C GLU A 132 11.52 9.58 -21.81
N GLY A 133 11.02 10.23 -20.76
CA GLY A 133 9.78 11.00 -20.80
C GLY A 133 8.50 10.16 -20.59
N THR A 134 8.60 8.83 -20.42
CA THR A 134 7.43 8.00 -20.08
C THR A 134 6.86 8.40 -18.73
N ILE A 135 5.54 8.63 -18.69
CA ILE A 135 4.80 8.95 -17.46
C ILE A 135 4.21 7.66 -16.90
N ASN A 136 4.47 7.39 -15.63
CA ASN A 136 3.88 6.23 -14.96
C ASN A 136 2.41 6.49 -14.60
N LEU A 137 1.60 5.45 -14.60
CA LEU A 137 0.23 5.51 -14.08
C LEU A 137 0.22 5.30 -12.57
N HIS A 138 -0.73 5.93 -11.87
CA HIS A 138 -0.95 5.61 -10.48
C HIS A 138 -1.42 4.16 -10.34
N ARG A 139 -1.08 3.52 -9.22
CA ARG A 139 -1.40 2.10 -8.98
C ARG A 139 -2.88 1.79 -9.16
N SER A 140 -3.77 2.65 -8.66
CA SER A 140 -5.22 2.47 -8.81
C SER A 140 -5.68 2.55 -10.25
N GLU A 141 -5.03 3.37 -11.09
CA GLU A 141 -5.32 3.45 -12.52
C GLU A 141 -4.90 2.15 -13.23
N LYS A 142 -3.73 1.61 -12.89
CA LYS A 142 -3.28 0.29 -13.41
C LYS A 142 -4.23 -0.84 -13.04
N VAL A 143 -4.72 -0.84 -11.79
CA VAL A 143 -5.72 -1.82 -11.33
C VAL A 143 -7.04 -1.63 -12.09
N ALA A 144 -7.53 -0.40 -12.24
CA ALA A 144 -8.75 -0.11 -12.97
C ALA A 144 -8.67 -0.57 -14.44
N LEU A 145 -7.54 -0.34 -15.10
CA LEU A 145 -7.28 -0.83 -16.46
C LEU A 145 -7.31 -2.36 -16.52
N ALA A 146 -6.64 -3.05 -15.59
CA ALA A 146 -6.66 -4.52 -15.56
C ALA A 146 -8.09 -5.05 -15.41
N ILE A 147 -8.90 -4.42 -14.55
CA ILE A 147 -10.32 -4.76 -14.36
C ILE A 147 -11.12 -4.52 -15.64
N GLU A 148 -10.92 -3.39 -16.31
CA GLU A 148 -11.57 -3.06 -17.59
C GLU A 148 -11.29 -4.13 -18.66
N HIS A 149 -10.08 -4.69 -18.67
CA HIS A 149 -9.68 -5.79 -19.57
C HIS A 149 -10.05 -7.19 -19.06
N GLY A 150 -10.76 -7.32 -17.93
CA GLY A 150 -11.28 -8.58 -17.41
C GLY A 150 -10.26 -9.43 -16.66
N ALA A 151 -9.23 -8.82 -16.07
CA ALA A 151 -8.27 -9.52 -15.22
C ALA A 151 -8.97 -10.15 -14.00
N ALA A 152 -8.56 -11.37 -13.65
CA ALA A 152 -9.04 -12.06 -12.44
C ALA A 152 -8.24 -11.66 -11.18
N ALA A 153 -7.00 -11.18 -11.37
CA ALA A 153 -6.15 -10.71 -10.29
C ALA A 153 -5.09 -9.75 -10.83
N VAL A 154 -4.51 -8.96 -9.94
CA VAL A 154 -3.36 -8.10 -10.23
C VAL A 154 -2.22 -8.42 -9.27
N VAL A 155 -1.03 -8.59 -9.82
CA VAL A 155 0.21 -8.80 -9.05
C VAL A 155 1.18 -7.69 -9.44
N PHE A 156 1.57 -6.87 -8.46
CA PHE A 156 2.59 -5.84 -8.68
C PHE A 156 3.98 -6.35 -8.32
N VAL A 157 4.92 -6.16 -9.23
CA VAL A 157 6.36 -6.28 -8.94
C VAL A 157 6.79 -4.99 -8.26
N ASN A 158 7.23 -5.13 -7.02
CA ASN A 158 7.75 -4.03 -6.23
C ASN A 158 9.22 -3.75 -6.59
N GLN A 159 9.56 -2.48 -6.73
CA GLN A 159 10.90 -2.00 -7.06
C GLN A 159 11.68 -1.45 -5.85
N ALA A 160 11.04 -1.38 -4.67
CA ALA A 160 11.74 -0.93 -3.48
C ALA A 160 12.90 -1.88 -3.14
N GLU A 161 14.06 -1.29 -2.90
CA GLU A 161 15.27 -2.03 -2.59
C GLU A 161 15.13 -2.79 -1.26
N HIS A 162 16.00 -3.77 -1.05
CA HIS A 162 16.14 -4.52 0.21
C HIS A 162 14.88 -5.27 0.66
N GLY A 163 13.96 -5.60 -0.26
CA GLY A 163 12.77 -6.40 0.06
C GLY A 163 11.75 -5.67 0.95
N VAL A 164 11.81 -4.33 0.97
CA VAL A 164 10.79 -3.49 1.58
C VAL A 164 9.49 -3.69 0.84
N LEU A 165 8.44 -4.12 1.52
CA LEU A 165 7.12 -4.27 0.92
C LEU A 165 6.41 -2.92 0.92
N LEU A 166 6.24 -2.33 -0.26
CA LEU A 166 5.48 -1.09 -0.39
C LEU A 166 4.00 -1.37 -0.10
N THR A 167 3.49 -0.67 0.91
CA THR A 167 2.07 -0.71 1.27
C THR A 167 1.32 0.40 0.55
N GLY A 168 0.00 0.26 0.46
CA GLY A 168 -0.90 1.32 0.01
C GLY A 168 -2.16 0.76 -0.65
N THR A 169 -3.02 1.66 -1.10
CA THR A 169 -4.36 1.37 -1.63
C THR A 169 -4.36 0.93 -3.10
N ALA A 170 -5.08 -0.15 -3.40
CA ALA A 170 -5.33 -0.62 -4.77
C ALA A 170 -6.61 -0.02 -5.36
N SER A 171 -7.68 0.10 -4.56
CA SER A 171 -8.98 0.62 -4.99
C SER A 171 -9.60 1.53 -3.93
N LEU A 172 -10.51 2.41 -4.33
CA LEU A 172 -11.35 3.18 -3.40
C LEU A 172 -12.66 2.47 -3.05
N ASP A 173 -13.06 1.43 -3.81
CA ASP A 173 -14.40 0.82 -3.67
C ASP A 173 -14.43 -0.51 -2.91
N GLY A 174 -13.28 -1.12 -2.59
CA GLY A 174 -13.19 -2.31 -1.75
C GLY A 174 -13.91 -3.55 -2.29
N ARG A 175 -14.41 -3.52 -3.53
CA ARG A 175 -15.22 -4.58 -4.10
C ARG A 175 -14.35 -5.77 -4.47
N VAL A 176 -14.94 -6.96 -4.29
CA VAL A 176 -14.35 -8.23 -4.71
C VAL A 176 -14.19 -8.21 -6.24
N ILE A 177 -12.97 -8.48 -6.71
CA ILE A 177 -12.65 -8.81 -8.11
C ILE A 177 -13.22 -10.21 -8.40
#